data_AF-A0A7H8QJI0-F1
#
_entry.id   AF-A0A7H8QJI0-F1
#
_cell.length_a   1.000
_cell.length_b   1.000
_cell.length_c   1.000
_cell.angle_alpha   90.00
_cell.angle_beta   90.00
_cell.angle_gamma   90.00
#
_symmetry.space_group_name_H-M   'P 1'
#
loop_
_entity.id
_entity.type
_entity.pdbx_description
1 polymer ?
#
loop_
_entity_poly.entity_id
_entity_poly.type
_entity_poly.pdbx_seq_one_letter_code
_entity_poly.pdbx_strand_id
1 'polypeptide(L)'
;MMSRMCPDDVAWEQAEETADAWLAQFLDVDILRPIADFILKHNRGTATEFAVLRKGSYNISLRLTYRNCAAVLRLSQPGAVLFPEEKVANEVAVMRFLID
;
A
#
# COMPACT_ATOMS: atom_id res chain seq x y z
N MET A 1 25.60 -4.22 28.26
CA MET A 1 24.63 -4.84 27.33
C MET A 1 23.33 -4.07 27.50
N MET A 2 22.91 -3.26 26.52
CA MET A 2 21.58 -2.64 26.59
C MET A 2 20.55 -3.77 26.61
N SER A 3 19.66 -3.76 27.61
CA SER A 3 18.53 -4.67 27.65
C SER A 3 17.77 -4.49 26.34
N ARG A 4 17.64 -5.57 25.58
CA ARG A 4 16.86 -5.57 24.33
C ARG A 4 15.45 -5.17 24.74
N MET A 5 14.94 -4.07 24.19
CA MET A 5 13.57 -3.63 24.43
C MET A 5 12.66 -4.81 24.06
N CYS A 6 11.95 -5.36 25.03
CA CYS A 6 10.98 -6.41 24.75
C CYS A 6 9.91 -5.82 23.83
N PRO A 7 9.47 -6.54 22.79
CA PRO A 7 8.29 -6.16 22.05
C PRO A 7 7.15 -5.92 23.03
N ASP A 8 6.46 -4.79 22.88
CA ASP A 8 5.25 -4.52 23.64
C ASP A 8 4.10 -5.22 22.90
N ASP A 9 3.66 -6.36 23.44
CA ASP A 9 2.61 -7.18 22.84
C ASP A 9 1.30 -6.39 22.70
N VAL A 10 1.01 -5.45 23.61
CA VAL A 10 -0.18 -4.58 23.54
C VAL A 10 -0.07 -3.60 22.38
N ALA A 11 1.11 -3.00 22.20
CA ALA A 11 1.35 -2.12 21.05
C ALA A 11 1.30 -2.88 19.72
N TRP A 12 1.73 -4.15 19.71
CA TRP A 12 1.65 -5.01 18.53
C TRP A 12 0.20 -5.34 18.14
N GLU A 13 -0.62 -5.77 19.09
CA GLU A 13 -2.05 -6.04 18.86
C GLU A 13 -2.77 -4.81 18.31
N GLN A 14 -2.55 -3.63 18.91
CA GLN A 14 -3.17 -2.39 18.44
C GLN A 14 -2.76 -2.01 17.01
N ALA A 15 -1.51 -2.29 16.64
CA ALA A 15 -1.01 -2.06 15.30
C ALA A 15 -1.66 -3.01 14.28
N GLU A 16 -1.87 -4.28 14.65
CA GLU A 16 -2.57 -5.27 13.82
C GLU A 16 -4.05 -4.92 13.66
N GLU A 17 -4.75 -4.55 14.73
CA GLU A 17 -6.15 -4.10 14.69
C GLU A 17 -6.32 -2.88 13.79
N THR A 18 -5.43 -1.90 13.91
CA THR A 18 -5.44 -0.69 13.07
C THR A 18 -5.24 -1.05 11.60
N ALA A 19 -4.28 -1.95 11.32
CA ALA A 19 -4.01 -2.42 9.97
C ALA A 19 -5.18 -3.16 9.35
N ASP A 20 -5.81 -4.07 10.10
CA ASP A 20 -6.91 -4.89 9.61
C ASP A 20 -8.19 -4.07 9.42
N ALA A 21 -8.51 -3.14 10.33
CA ALA A 21 -9.61 -2.20 10.17
C ALA A 21 -9.39 -1.30 8.94
N TRP A 22 -8.16 -0.83 8.74
CA TRP A 22 -7.80 -0.06 7.55
C TRP A 22 -7.91 -0.90 6.27
N LEU A 23 -7.54 -2.18 6.28
CA LEU A 23 -7.68 -3.04 5.11
C LEU A 23 -9.14 -3.34 4.76
N ALA A 24 -9.99 -3.52 5.77
CA ALA A 24 -11.41 -3.82 5.58
C ALA A 24 -12.14 -2.76 4.74
N GLN A 25 -11.70 -1.50 4.76
CA GLN A 25 -12.30 -0.44 3.94
C GLN A 25 -12.17 -0.70 2.43
N PHE A 26 -11.14 -1.44 1.99
CA PHE A 26 -10.93 -1.77 0.59
C PHE A 26 -11.82 -2.92 0.09
N LEU A 27 -12.66 -3.49 0.96
CA LEU A 27 -13.76 -4.37 0.55
C LEU A 27 -14.95 -3.58 0.00
N ASP A 28 -15.03 -2.28 0.31
CA ASP A 28 -16.09 -1.40 -0.17
C ASP A 28 -15.79 -0.88 -1.58
N VAL A 29 -16.69 -1.16 -2.52
CA VAL A 29 -16.59 -0.70 -3.90
C VAL A 29 -16.62 0.82 -4.01
N ASP A 30 -17.29 1.51 -3.08
CA ASP A 30 -17.38 2.97 -3.08
C ASP A 30 -16.06 3.63 -2.65
N ILE A 31 -15.18 2.90 -1.96
CA ILE A 31 -13.79 3.32 -1.71
C ILE A 31 -12.88 2.98 -2.89
N LEU A 32 -13.07 1.80 -3.50
CA LEU A 32 -12.23 1.36 -4.63
C LEU A 32 -12.44 2.20 -5.90
N ARG A 33 -13.66 2.67 -6.16
CA ARG A 33 -14.00 3.47 -7.35
C ARG A 33 -13.19 4.78 -7.47
N PRO A 34 -13.17 5.67 -6.46
CA PRO A 34 -12.33 6.88 -6.49
C PRO A 34 -10.84 6.58 -6.71
N ILE A 35 -10.34 5.47 -6.15
CA ILE A 35 -8.95 5.07 -6.32
C ILE A 35 -8.68 4.61 -7.76
N ALA A 36 -9.59 3.82 -8.34
CA ALA A 36 -9.49 3.44 -9.74
C ALA A 36 -9.53 4.67 -10.66
N ASP A 37 -10.44 5.61 -10.40
CA ASP A 37 -10.54 6.88 -11.15
C ASP A 37 -9.27 7.73 -11.02
N PHE A 38 -8.66 7.76 -9.83
CA PHE A 38 -7.37 8.41 -9.62
C PHE A 38 -6.26 7.79 -10.49
N ILE A 39 -6.15 6.46 -10.52
CA ILE A 39 -5.15 5.76 -11.34
C ILE A 39 -5.42 5.99 -12.83
N LEU A 40 -6.69 5.98 -13.26
CA LEU A 40 -7.12 6.28 -14.62
C LEU A 40 -6.78 7.71 -15.04
N LYS A 41 -6.91 8.68 -14.14
CA LYS A 41 -6.54 10.08 -14.42
C LYS A 41 -5.05 10.25 -14.65
N HIS A 42 -4.22 9.48 -13.95
CA HIS A 42 -2.76 9.56 -14.07
C HIS A 42 -2.17 8.72 -15.21
N ASN A 43 -2.87 7.68 -15.68
CA ASN A 43 -2.43 6.83 -16.78
C ASN A 43 -3.34 6.97 -18.01
N ARG A 44 -2.77 7.38 -19.15
CA ARG A 44 -3.51 7.47 -20.41
C ARG A 44 -3.84 6.07 -20.93
N GLY A 45 -5.12 5.68 -20.93
CA GLY A 45 -5.58 4.43 -21.54
C GLY A 45 -6.95 3.98 -21.06
N THR A 46 -7.48 2.94 -21.70
CA THR A 46 -8.69 2.24 -21.24
C THR A 46 -8.27 1.06 -20.38
N ALA A 47 -8.53 1.12 -19.09
CA ALA A 47 -8.33 -0.01 -18.21
C ALA A 47 -9.39 -1.09 -18.45
N THR A 48 -8.97 -2.34 -18.35
CA THR A 48 -9.82 -3.53 -18.56
C THR A 48 -10.17 -4.22 -17.25
N GLU A 49 -9.31 -4.13 -16.23
CA GLU A 49 -9.51 -4.86 -14.97
C GLU A 49 -8.89 -4.09 -13.80
N PHE A 50 -9.59 -4.08 -12.67
CA PHE A 50 -9.09 -3.59 -11.39
C PHE A 50 -9.05 -4.74 -10.38
N ALA A 51 -7.88 -4.99 -9.81
CA ALA A 51 -7.64 -6.10 -8.90
C ALA A 51 -6.84 -5.64 -7.67
N VAL A 52 -7.29 -6.06 -6.48
CA VAL A 52 -6.54 -5.91 -5.23
C VAL A 52 -5.48 -7.01 -5.19
N LEU A 53 -4.22 -6.62 -5.37
CA LEU A 53 -3.09 -7.52 -5.58
C LEU A 53 -2.44 -7.86 -4.23
N ARG A 54 -3.17 -8.66 -3.43
CA ARG A 54 -2.72 -9.31 -2.18
C ARG A 54 -2.24 -8.37 -1.05
N LYS A 55 -2.55 -8.75 0.19
CA LYS A 55 -1.94 -8.19 1.41
C LYS A 55 -0.47 -8.64 1.44
N GLY A 56 0.47 -7.70 1.36
CA GLY A 56 1.84 -7.91 1.86
C GLY A 56 1.92 -7.46 3.32
N SER A 57 2.98 -7.83 4.04
CA SER A 57 3.12 -7.49 5.47
C SER A 57 3.14 -5.98 5.77
N TYR A 58 3.51 -5.15 4.78
CA TYR A 58 3.72 -3.70 4.97
C TYR A 58 2.98 -2.81 3.95
N ASN A 59 2.48 -3.39 2.86
CA ASN A 59 1.90 -2.65 1.74
C ASN A 59 0.67 -3.38 1.19
N ILE A 60 -0.34 -2.61 0.81
CA ILE A 60 -1.39 -3.06 -0.12
C ILE A 60 -1.03 -2.60 -1.53
N SER A 61 -1.15 -3.51 -2.50
CA SER A 61 -0.97 -3.19 -3.91
C SER A 61 -2.31 -3.27 -4.63
N LEU A 62 -2.70 -2.19 -5.29
CA LEU A 62 -3.89 -2.13 -6.14
C LEU A 62 -3.40 -2.09 -7.59
N ARG A 63 -3.85 -3.04 -8.41
CA ARG A 63 -3.44 -3.14 -9.81
C ARG A 63 -4.60 -2.78 -10.72
N LEU A 64 -4.30 -1.92 -11.68
CA LEU A 64 -5.18 -1.61 -12.79
C LEU A 64 -4.51 -2.08 -14.09
N THR A 65 -5.12 -3.05 -14.75
CA THR A 65 -4.61 -3.65 -15.99
C THR A 65 -5.17 -2.90 -17.20
N TYR A 66 -4.31 -2.60 -18.16
CA TYR A 66 -4.63 -2.06 -19.48
C TYR A 66 -4.30 -3.10 -20.55
N ARG A 67 -4.68 -2.82 -21.80
CA ARG A 67 -4.47 -3.74 -22.93
C ARG A 67 -3.03 -4.22 -23.09
N ASN A 68 -2.04 -3.35 -22.89
CA ASN A 68 -0.62 -3.64 -23.12
C ASN A 68 0.29 -3.35 -21.91
N CYS A 69 -0.26 -2.88 -20.79
CA CYS A 69 0.51 -2.51 -19.61
C CYS A 69 -0.34 -2.64 -18.34
N ALA A 70 0.26 -2.53 -17.17
CA ALA A 70 -0.46 -2.48 -15.91
C ALA A 70 0.11 -1.37 -15.03
N ALA A 71 -0.77 -0.65 -14.34
CA ALA A 71 -0.41 0.30 -13.32
C ALA A 71 -0.61 -0.34 -11.93
N VAL A 72 0.34 -0.13 -11.03
CA VAL A 72 0.24 -0.61 -9.65
C VAL A 72 0.35 0.59 -8.71
N LEU A 73 -0.69 0.81 -7.91
CA LEU A 73 -0.67 1.73 -6.79
C LEU A 73 -0.26 0.96 -5.54
N ARG A 74 0.75 1.43 -4.83
CA ARG A 74 1.19 0.86 -3.54
C ARG A 74 0.90 1.87 -2.43
N LEU A 75 0.19 1.42 -1.41
CA LEU A 75 -0.08 2.21 -0.21
C LEU A 75 0.58 1.53 0.98
N SER A 76 1.30 2.33 1.79
CA SER A 76 1.89 1.88 3.05
C SER A 76 0.77 1.58 4.05
N GLN A 77 0.80 0.40 4.67
CA GLN A 77 -0.19 0.01 5.65
C GLN A 77 0.06 0.77 6.97
N PRO A 78 -0.96 1.44 7.54
CA PRO A 78 -0.84 2.05 8.87
C PRO A 78 -0.68 0.96 9.94
N GLY A 79 0.05 1.27 11.01
CA GLY A 79 0.38 0.31 12.07
C GLY A 79 1.56 -0.62 11.74
N ALA A 80 1.80 -0.93 10.46
CA ALA A 80 2.90 -1.82 10.07
C ALA A 80 4.29 -1.14 10.04
N VAL A 81 4.33 0.19 10.01
CA VAL A 81 5.56 0.99 9.85
C VAL A 81 5.53 2.19 10.79
N LEU A 82 6.59 2.36 11.59
CA LEU A 82 6.71 3.46 12.55
C LEU A 82 6.86 4.83 11.86
N PHE A 83 7.57 4.89 10.74
CA PHE A 83 7.82 6.10 9.95
C PHE A 83 7.35 5.91 8.49
N PRO A 84 6.04 6.04 8.24
CA PRO A 84 5.47 5.78 6.91
C PRO A 84 6.01 6.71 5.83
N GLU A 85 6.23 7.99 6.14
CA GLU A 85 6.77 8.99 5.19
C GLU A 85 8.21 8.67 4.79
N GLU A 86 9.07 8.32 5.76
CA GLU A 86 10.46 7.97 5.50
C GLU A 86 10.56 6.71 4.64
N LYS A 87 9.72 5.70 4.92
CA LYS A 87 9.62 4.51 4.07
C LYS A 87 9.27 4.88 2.63
N VAL A 88 8.25 5.71 2.42
CA VAL A 88 7.81 6.11 1.07
C VAL A 88 8.92 6.87 0.35
N ALA A 89 9.58 7.81 1.02
CA ALA A 89 10.70 8.55 0.45
C ALA A 89 11.85 7.62 0.03
N ASN A 90 12.19 6.64 0.87
CA ASN A 90 13.23 5.66 0.57
C ASN A 90 12.84 4.72 -0.58
N GLU A 91 11.59 4.23 -0.63
CA GLU A 91 11.10 3.42 -1.75
C GLU A 91 11.17 4.19 -3.08
N VAL A 92 10.74 5.45 -3.09
CA VAL A 92 10.81 6.31 -4.28
C VAL A 92 12.26 6.59 -4.70
N ALA A 93 13.15 6.84 -3.74
CA ALA A 93 14.57 7.07 -4.02
C ALA A 93 15.22 5.83 -4.68
N VAL A 94 14.94 4.63 -4.17
CA VAL A 94 15.43 3.38 -4.76
C VAL A 94 14.84 3.13 -6.14
N MET A 95 13.53 3.38 -6.33
CA MET A 95 12.91 3.24 -7.65
C MET A 95 13.55 4.15 -8.69
N ARG A 96 13.86 5.41 -8.33
CA ARG A 96 14.57 6.34 -9.22
C ARG A 96 15.98 5.86 -9.53
N PHE A 97 16.71 5.39 -8.52
CA PHE A 97 18.06 4.85 -8.70
C PHE A 97 18.12 3.62 -9.63
N LEU A 98 17.09 2.77 -9.63
CA LEU A 98 17.03 1.59 -10.52
C LEU A 98 16.65 1.92 -11.97
N ILE A 99 16.06 3.08 -12.19
CA ILE A 99 15.64 3.55 -13.52
C ILE A 99 16.77 4.32 -14.22
N ASP A 100 17.59 5.03 -13.44
CA ASP A 100 18.80 5.73 -13.89
C ASP A 100 19.92 4.75 -14.31
#